data_AF-A0A4Y6Q1W9-F1
#
_entry.id   AF-A0A4Y6Q1W9-F1
#
_cell.length_a   1.000
_cell.length_b   1.000
_cell.length_c   1.000
_cell.angle_alpha   90.00
_cell.angle_beta   90.00
_cell.angle_gamma   90.00
#
_symmetry.space_group_name_H-M   'P 1'
#
loop_
_entity.id
_entity.type
_entity.pdbx_description
1 polymer ?
#
loop_
_entity_poly.entity_id
_entity_poly.type
_entity_poly.pdbx_seq_one_letter_code
_entity_poly.pdbx_strand_id
1 'polypeptide(L)'
;MNSSSFEPYTIITTVQPLLMLWVLAISFFTTLAVVAVLSKGRSWYELACFFLLIFVATTVLGLTGAHFVMGVKWFDVQVITLR
;
A
#
# COMPACT_ATOMS: atom_id res chain seq x y z
N MET A 1 -44.73 7.37 -4.06
CA MET A 1 -43.92 6.52 -3.16
C MET A 1 -42.50 6.53 -3.69
N ASN A 2 -41.61 7.28 -3.05
CA ASN A 2 -40.19 7.35 -3.40
C ASN A 2 -39.52 6.05 -2.94
N SER A 3 -39.39 5.08 -3.84
CA SER A 3 -38.48 3.96 -3.63
C SER A 3 -37.06 4.46 -3.93
N SER A 4 -36.38 4.96 -2.90
CA SER A 4 -34.93 5.14 -2.91
C SER A 4 -34.29 3.76 -3.06
N SER A 5 -34.15 3.31 -4.31
CA SER A 5 -33.44 2.12 -4.71
C SER A 5 -31.98 2.30 -4.34
N PHE A 6 -31.59 1.73 -3.20
CA PHE A 6 -30.19 1.50 -2.88
C PHE A 6 -29.62 0.58 -3.96
N GLU A 7 -28.96 1.15 -4.96
CA GLU A 7 -28.14 0.37 -5.88
C GLU A 7 -26.99 -0.24 -5.06
N PRO A 8 -26.85 -1.58 -5.00
CA PRO A 8 -25.77 -2.20 -4.27
C PRO A 8 -24.44 -1.92 -4.97
N TYR A 9 -23.67 -0.98 -4.45
CA TYR A 9 -22.28 -0.77 -4.86
C TYR A 9 -21.43 -1.88 -4.26
N THR A 10 -20.90 -2.77 -5.11
CA THR A 10 -19.92 -3.77 -4.68
C THR A 10 -18.52 -3.25 -5.00
N ILE A 11 -17.76 -2.91 -3.96
CA ILE A 11 -16.35 -2.53 -4.14
C ILE A 11 -15.54 -3.82 -4.21
N ILE A 12 -15.09 -4.19 -5.40
CA ILE A 12 -14.21 -5.34 -5.59
C ILE A 12 -12.77 -4.84 -5.50
N THR A 13 -12.11 -5.12 -4.38
CA THR A 13 -10.68 -4.85 -4.27
C THR A 13 -9.94 -5.94 -5.06
N THR A 14 -9.52 -5.64 -6.29
CA THR A 14 -8.61 -6.51 -7.08
C THR A 14 -7.18 -6.49 -6.55
N VAL A 15 -6.97 -5.93 -5.35
CA VAL A 15 -5.70 -5.99 -4.64
C VAL A 15 -5.33 -7.46 -4.52
N GLN A 16 -4.32 -7.89 -5.28
CA GLN A 16 -3.72 -9.20 -5.10
C GLN A 16 -3.10 -9.18 -3.69
N PRO A 17 -3.69 -9.84 -2.68
CA PRO A 17 -3.24 -9.68 -1.29
C PRO A 17 -1.78 -10.08 -1.14
N LEU A 18 -1.36 -11.05 -1.96
CA LEU A 18 0.01 -11.51 -2.10
C LEU A 18 0.95 -10.42 -2.64
N LEU A 19 0.55 -9.63 -3.64
CA LEU A 19 1.35 -8.54 -4.19
C LEU A 19 1.56 -7.44 -3.14
N MET A 20 0.51 -7.08 -2.41
CA MET A 20 0.60 -6.11 -1.32
C MET A 20 1.54 -6.59 -0.22
N LEU A 21 1.46 -7.88 0.15
CA LEU A 21 2.37 -8.50 1.11
C LEU A 21 3.83 -8.43 0.64
N TRP A 22 4.10 -8.72 -0.64
CA TRP A 22 5.44 -8.61 -1.21
C TRP A 22 5.97 -7.17 -1.20
N VAL A 23 5.14 -6.19 -1.59
CA VAL A 23 5.53 -4.77 -1.57
C VAL A 23 5.86 -4.32 -0.15
N LEU A 24 5.05 -4.70 0.84
CA LEU A 24 5.29 -4.38 2.25
C LEU A 24 6.55 -5.05 2.78
N ALA A 25 6.77 -6.34 2.48
CA ALA A 25 7.95 -7.07 2.92
C ALA A 25 9.23 -6.47 2.34
N ILE A 26 9.26 -6.20 1.03
CA ILE A 26 10.42 -5.57 0.37
C ILE A 26 10.69 -4.18 0.97
N SER A 27 9.64 -3.38 1.17
CA SER A 27 9.76 -2.04 1.76
C SER A 27 10.30 -2.11 3.20
N PHE A 28 9.85 -3.08 3.98
CA PHE A 28 10.30 -3.30 5.35
C PHE A 28 11.79 -3.65 5.43
N PHE A 29 12.24 -4.65 4.65
CA PHE A 29 13.65 -5.06 4.65
C PHE A 29 14.57 -4.00 4.06
N THR A 30 14.13 -3.28 3.03
CA THR A 30 14.88 -2.16 2.46
C THR A 30 15.07 -1.05 3.49
N THR A 31 14.00 -0.72 4.23
CA THR A 31 14.05 0.28 5.29
C THR A 31 15.00 -0.15 6.41
N LEU A 32 14.94 -1.41 6.85
CA LEU A 32 15.88 -1.94 7.84
C LEU A 32 17.33 -1.82 7.38
N ALA A 33 17.63 -2.17 6.12
CA ALA A 33 18.96 -2.06 5.57
C ALA A 33 19.47 -0.60 5.57
N VAL A 34 18.64 0.35 5.13
CA VAL A 34 19.02 1.77 5.07
C VAL A 34 19.20 2.34 6.49
N VAL A 35 18.28 2.07 7.41
CA VAL A 35 18.37 2.55 8.79
C VAL A 35 19.57 1.95 9.50
N ALA A 36 19.91 0.68 9.26
CA ALA A 36 21.09 0.04 9.83
C ALA A 36 22.39 0.76 9.41
N VAL A 37 22.51 1.16 8.14
CA VAL A 37 23.67 1.94 7.66
C VAL A 37 23.72 3.32 8.31
N LEU A 38 22.57 3.95 8.53
CA LEU A 38 22.46 5.28 9.14
C LEU A 38 22.46 5.26 10.68
N SER A 39 22.58 4.09 11.31
CA SER A 39 22.38 3.91 12.75
C SER A 39 23.50 4.44 13.64
N LYS A 40 24.71 4.64 13.07
CA LYS A 40 25.89 4.95 13.86
C LYS A 40 25.79 6.33 14.53
N GLY A 41 25.82 6.35 15.86
CA GLY A 41 25.86 7.57 16.67
C GLY A 41 24.51 8.29 16.80
N ARG A 42 23.42 7.68 16.34
CA ARG A 42 22.07 8.24 16.46
C ARG A 42 21.32 7.69 17.66
N SER A 43 20.40 8.50 18.16
CA SER A 43 19.51 8.09 19.25
C SER A 43 18.45 7.11 18.76
N TRP A 44 17.91 6.29 19.66
CA TRP A 44 16.85 5.32 19.33
C TRP A 44 15.60 5.99 18.76
N TYR A 45 15.23 7.18 19.26
CA TYR A 45 14.06 7.92 18.78
C TYR A 45 14.26 8.45 17.36
N GLU A 46 15.47 8.95 17.04
CA GLU A 46 15.81 9.34 15.67
C GLU A 46 15.68 8.14 14.73
N LEU A 47 16.21 6.99 15.12
CA LEU A 47 16.17 5.79 14.30
C LEU A 47 14.75 5.31 14.04
N ALA A 48 13.87 5.38 15.03
CA ALA A 48 12.45 5.06 14.85
C ALA A 48 11.76 6.03 13.88
N CYS A 49 12.02 7.33 13.98
CA CYS A 49 11.50 8.32 13.03
C CYS A 49 12.04 8.10 11.61
N PHE A 50 13.35 7.86 11.46
CA PHE A 50 13.96 7.54 10.17
C PHE A 50 13.36 6.28 9.55
N PHE A 51 13.14 5.25 10.38
CA PHE A 51 12.50 4.02 9.95
C PHE A 51 11.11 4.27 9.40
N LEU A 52 10.24 4.97 10.14
CA LEU A 52 8.88 5.26 9.70
C LEU A 52 8.85 6.08 8.40
N LEU A 53 9.67 7.13 8.31
CA LEU A 53 9.72 7.99 7.12
C LEU A 53 10.16 7.21 5.87
N ILE A 54 11.23 6.42 5.98
CA ILE A 54 11.77 5.64 4.86
C ILE A 54 10.80 4.50 4.50
N PHE A 55 10.16 3.88 5.50
CA PHE A 55 9.17 2.82 5.27
C PHE A 55 7.96 3.33 4.50
N VAL A 56 7.41 4.49 4.90
CA VAL A 56 6.28 5.11 4.17
C VAL A 56 6.72 5.49 2.75
N ALA A 57 7.88 6.12 2.59
CA ALA A 57 8.38 6.52 1.27
C ALA A 57 8.57 5.31 0.33
N THR A 58 9.23 4.25 0.80
CA THR A 58 9.47 3.03 0.01
C THR A 58 8.17 2.29 -0.30
N THR A 59 7.22 2.26 0.63
CA THR A 59 5.90 1.64 0.39
C THR A 59 5.12 2.40 -0.67
N VAL A 60 5.06 3.75 -0.59
CA VAL A 60 4.37 4.58 -1.59
C VAL A 60 5.01 4.41 -2.97
N LEU A 61 6.35 4.39 -3.04
CA LEU A 61 7.07 4.14 -4.29
C LEU A 61 6.80 2.74 -4.83
N GLY A 62 6.75 1.72 -3.98
CA GLY A 62 6.43 0.35 -4.36
C GLY A 62 5.02 0.20 -4.93
N LEU A 63 4.03 0.82 -4.29
CA LEU A 63 2.64 0.84 -4.76
C LEU A 63 2.50 1.59 -6.08
N THR A 64 3.15 2.75 -6.18
CA THR A 64 3.14 3.58 -7.41
C THR A 64 3.83 2.85 -8.56
N GLY A 65 5.00 2.27 -8.30
CA GLY A 65 5.73 1.47 -9.28
C GLY A 65 4.94 0.27 -9.77
N ALA A 66 4.30 -0.47 -8.87
CA ALA A 66 3.44 -1.59 -9.26
C ALA A 66 2.20 -1.14 -10.05
N HIS A 67 1.61 0.02 -9.74
CA HIS A 67 0.54 0.59 -10.56
C HIS A 67 1.02 0.90 -11.99
N PHE A 68 2.15 1.59 -12.12
CA PHE A 68 2.68 2.03 -13.43
C PHE A 68 3.23 0.88 -14.28
N VAL A 69 3.96 -0.06 -13.66
CA VAL A 69 4.68 -1.13 -14.39
C VAL A 69 3.77 -2.31 -14.69
N MET A 70 2.93 -2.71 -13.72
CA MET A 70 2.12 -3.93 -13.86
C MET A 70 0.68 -3.63 -14.31
N GLY A 71 0.29 -2.36 -14.42
CA GLY A 71 -1.09 -1.96 -14.74
C GLY A 71 -2.11 -2.47 -13.73
N VAL A 72 -1.66 -2.82 -12.52
CA VAL A 72 -2.51 -3.41 -11.49
C VAL A 72 -3.44 -2.32 -10.97
N LYS A 73 -4.73 -2.49 -11.25
CA LYS A 73 -5.77 -1.70 -10.64
C LYS A 73 -5.88 -2.08 -9.17
N TRP A 74 -5.56 -1.15 -8.28
CA TRP A 74 -5.68 -1.34 -6.83
C TRP A 74 -7.13 -1.29 -6.35
N PHE A 75 -7.99 -0.56 -7.08
CA PHE A 75 -9.41 -0.43 -6.82
C PHE A 75 -10.19 -0.51 -8.14
N ASP A 76 -11.16 -1.41 -8.22
CA ASP A 76 -12.13 -1.45 -9.32
C ASP A 76 -13.53 -1.47 -8.68
N VAL A 77 -14.28 -0.37 -8.85
CA VAL A 77 -15.64 -0.27 -8.34
C VAL A 77 -16.56 -0.78 -9.44
N GLN A 78 -17.18 -1.95 -9.22
CA GLN A 78 -18.14 -2.53 -10.16
C GLN A 78 -19.55 -2.42 -9.60
N VAL A 79 -20.43 -1.73 -10.33
CA VAL A 79 -21.86 -1.70 -10.03
C VAL A 79 -22.48 -2.94 -10.65
N ILE A 80 -22.65 -4.00 -9.86
CA ILE A 80 -23.32 -5.22 -10.32
C ILE A 80 -24.83 -5.02 -10.11
N THR A 81 -25.57 -4.81 -11.20
CA THR A 81 -27.03 -4.80 -11.16
C THR A 81 -27.50 -6.25 -11.07
N LEU A 82 -27.95 -6.68 -9.88
CA LEU A 82 -28.64 -7.97 -9.71
C LEU A 82 -30.01 -7.84 -10.41
N ARG A 83 -30.18 -8.48 -11.58
CA ARG A 83 -31.45 -8.57 -12.29
C ARG A 83 -32.21 -9.83 -11.86
#